data_AF-A0A6A7N864-F1
#
_entry.id   AF-A0A6A7N864-F1
#
_cell.length_a   1.000
_cell.length_b   1.000
_cell.length_c   1.000
_cell.angle_alpha   90.00
_cell.angle_beta   90.00
_cell.angle_gamma   90.00
#
_symmetry.space_group_name_H-M   'P 1'
#
loop_
_entity.id
_entity.type
_entity.pdbx_description
1 polymer ?
#
loop_
_entity_poly.entity_id
_entity_poly.type
_entity_poly.pdbx_seq_one_letter_code
_entity_poly.pdbx_strand_id
1 'polypeptide(L)'
;MTKYSPNEADANNGSTYTAEFLRVKGLAERGVANAQHSLGFMYFNGQGVAQSYELAVVWYRQAAQSGLEHAQYNLGVMYQKGQGVEQNYQEAAAWYQLAAEQGYAAAQYNLGWLYAKGQGLDADTQKAMYWFSKAADQGDAGAQNNLGMMYDTGKGVPQDFKQAIAWYRKAAEQGYPRAQFNLGLRYDNGQGVPQDVGQAMSWYRKAADQGYAPAQFNLALRFDKGDGIAQDSQKAILWYRRAAEQDHASSQFNLGLIYDNGQGVPRDEQKALDWYRKAAEQGHAAAQNNLGLRYDHGQGVAQDYEQAQFWYRKAAEQGFPGAQYHLGMLYDAGHGVVQDHQEAIFWYRKAADQGHLRAQFDLGLRYETGRGVPRDDRKAMAWYRRAAEQDYAAAQYNLGLLFDKDDGPQPDCAQANGWYAKAAEQGHALAQFTLGLRFDNGQGLAQDYVQAHHWYLKAAGQGHARAQFNLGLMFMVGQGVRADIAQAWMWLAMAERSGYAAAGRYLKNAAARMDSNQLALARERLELLPS
;
A
#
# COMPACT_ATOMS: atom_id res chain seq x y z
N MET A 1 22.66 51.19 26.68
CA MET A 1 23.09 51.11 28.08
C MET A 1 21.85 51.16 28.97
N THR A 2 21.43 50.00 29.47
CA THR A 2 20.50 49.87 30.59
C THR A 2 21.19 48.86 31.51
N LYS A 3 21.74 49.36 32.62
CA LYS A 3 22.48 48.57 33.60
C LYS A 3 21.48 47.62 34.29
N TYR A 4 21.66 46.32 34.10
CA TYR A 4 21.02 45.31 34.94
C TYR A 4 21.80 45.29 36.27
N SER A 5 21.19 45.78 37.34
CA SER A 5 21.76 45.69 38.70
C SER A 5 21.49 44.29 39.25
N PRO A 6 22.52 43.55 39.70
CA PRO A 6 22.32 42.27 40.37
C PRO A 6 22.17 42.53 41.86
N ASN A 7 20.93 42.58 42.37
CA ASN A 7 20.64 42.16 43.74
C ASN A 7 19.14 42.04 43.99
N GLU A 8 18.80 40.98 44.73
CA GLU A 8 17.55 40.73 45.46
C GLU A 8 16.33 40.23 44.67
N ALA A 9 16.38 38.94 44.29
CA ALA A 9 15.21 38.05 44.33
C ALA A 9 15.65 36.58 44.27
N ASP A 10 16.35 36.08 45.30
CA ASP A 10 16.69 34.64 45.41
C ASP A 10 16.80 34.18 46.88
N ALA A 11 15.91 34.71 47.73
CA ALA A 11 15.78 34.27 49.11
C ALA A 11 14.47 33.49 49.29
N ASN A 12 14.37 32.30 48.67
CA ASN A 12 13.64 31.12 49.19
C ASN A 12 13.45 30.05 48.11
N ASN A 13 14.45 29.17 47.95
CA ASN A 13 14.26 27.72 47.78
C ASN A 13 15.65 27.07 47.72
N GLY A 14 15.88 26.05 48.55
CA GLY A 14 17.19 25.45 48.82
C GLY A 14 17.84 24.74 47.63
N SER A 15 18.39 25.51 46.68
CA SER A 15 19.33 25.02 45.67
C SER A 15 20.70 25.66 45.91
N THR A 16 21.60 24.92 46.54
CA THR A 16 22.98 25.35 46.73
C THR A 16 23.69 25.30 45.39
N TYR A 17 24.05 26.47 44.85
CA TYR A 17 24.94 26.59 43.71
C TYR A 17 26.21 25.76 43.94
N THR A 18 26.65 25.00 42.93
CA THR A 18 27.90 24.26 43.05
C THR A 18 29.11 25.19 43.06
N ALA A 19 30.20 24.78 43.71
CA ALA A 19 31.45 25.56 43.71
C ALA A 19 31.98 25.80 42.28
N GLU A 20 31.81 24.81 41.39
CA GLU A 20 32.19 24.91 40.00
C GLU A 20 31.34 25.93 39.24
N PHE A 21 30.02 25.94 39.44
CA PHE A 21 29.14 26.96 38.88
C PHE A 21 29.57 28.36 39.32
N LEU A 22 29.82 28.57 40.62
CA LEU A 22 30.23 29.88 41.14
C LEU A 22 31.58 30.33 40.55
N ARG A 23 32.53 29.41 40.37
CA ARG A 23 33.82 29.67 39.72
C ARG A 23 33.65 30.10 38.26
N VAL A 24 32.89 29.32 37.50
CA VAL A 24 32.60 29.61 36.07
C VAL A 24 31.85 30.93 35.93
N LYS A 25 30.86 31.18 36.80
CA LYS A 25 30.12 32.44 36.86
C LYS A 25 31.03 33.64 37.07
N GLY A 26 31.92 33.58 38.05
CA GLY A 26 32.86 34.68 38.32
C GLY A 26 33.85 34.95 37.18
N LEU A 27 34.16 33.97 36.33
CA LEU A 27 34.99 34.15 35.12
C LEU A 27 34.16 34.70 33.94
N ALA A 28 32.93 34.20 33.77
CA ALA A 28 32.02 34.66 32.74
C ALA A 28 31.64 36.14 32.90
N GLU A 29 31.40 36.57 34.15
CA GLU A 29 31.11 37.97 34.51
C GLU A 29 32.31 38.89 34.24
N ARG A 30 33.53 38.35 34.17
CA ARG A 30 34.75 39.10 33.76
C ARG A 30 34.97 39.12 32.24
N GLY A 31 34.06 38.57 31.46
CA GLY A 31 34.13 38.59 30.00
C GLY A 31 34.94 37.44 29.38
N VAL A 32 35.28 36.39 30.13
CA VAL A 32 36.01 35.24 29.56
C VAL A 32 35.07 34.43 28.68
N ALA A 33 35.23 34.49 27.35
CA ALA A 33 34.31 33.89 26.38
C ALA A 33 34.04 32.39 26.61
N ASN A 34 35.07 31.59 26.89
CA ASN A 34 34.90 30.16 27.20
C ASN A 34 34.10 29.93 28.49
N ALA A 35 34.27 30.80 29.50
CA ALA A 35 33.50 30.72 30.74
C ALA A 35 32.05 31.16 30.52
N GLN A 36 31.81 32.17 29.69
CA GLN A 36 30.46 32.57 29.27
C GLN A 36 29.75 31.43 28.54
N HIS A 37 30.42 30.77 27.59
CA HIS A 37 29.87 29.57 26.94
C HIS A 37 29.58 28.44 27.94
N SER A 38 30.52 28.14 28.82
CA SER A 38 30.36 27.11 29.86
C SER A 38 29.20 27.43 30.80
N LEU A 39 29.03 28.70 31.18
CA LEU A 39 27.92 29.15 32.00
C LEU A 39 26.58 29.02 31.26
N GLY A 40 26.56 29.38 29.97
CA GLY A 40 25.40 29.14 29.11
C GLY A 40 25.02 27.66 29.05
N PHE A 41 26.01 26.77 28.95
CA PHE A 41 25.82 25.33 28.97
C PHE A 41 25.30 24.81 30.32
N MET A 42 25.79 25.34 31.43
CA MET A 42 25.30 25.01 32.76
C MET A 42 23.83 25.40 32.93
N TYR A 43 23.45 26.61 32.53
CA TYR A 43 22.05 27.04 32.54
C TYR A 43 21.17 26.22 31.58
N PHE A 44 21.68 25.86 30.40
CA PHE A 44 20.94 25.06 29.43
C PHE A 44 20.62 23.66 29.95
N ASN A 45 21.53 23.03 30.70
CA ASN A 45 21.36 21.66 31.21
C ASN A 45 20.93 21.58 32.68
N GLY A 46 20.86 22.72 33.39
CA GLY A 46 20.67 22.72 34.84
C GLY A 46 21.84 22.11 35.62
N GLN A 47 23.07 22.23 35.09
CA GLN A 47 24.25 21.63 35.71
C GLN A 47 24.79 22.55 36.81
N GLY A 48 24.48 22.22 38.07
CA GLY A 48 24.95 22.96 39.24
C GLY A 48 24.23 24.30 39.49
N VAL A 49 23.15 24.54 38.74
CA VAL A 49 22.19 25.65 38.84
C VAL A 49 20.83 25.19 38.29
N ALA A 50 19.73 25.84 38.65
CA ALA A 50 18.43 25.57 38.01
C ALA A 50 18.50 25.84 36.49
N GLN A 51 17.85 24.99 35.71
CA GLN A 51 17.82 25.15 34.25
C GLN A 51 17.10 26.46 33.88
N SER A 52 17.69 27.23 32.98
CA SER A 52 17.05 28.40 32.35
C SER A 52 17.59 28.60 30.94
N TYR A 53 16.71 28.46 29.96
CA TYR A 53 17.08 28.69 28.57
C TYR A 53 17.32 30.17 28.28
N GLU A 54 16.60 31.06 28.95
CA GLU A 54 16.73 32.51 28.80
C GLU A 54 18.12 32.97 29.25
N LEU A 55 18.58 32.51 30.41
CA LEU A 55 19.93 32.80 30.89
C LEU A 55 20.99 32.11 30.02
N ALA A 56 20.74 30.89 29.53
CA ALA A 56 21.62 30.24 28.58
C ALA A 56 21.83 31.08 27.31
N VAL A 57 20.75 31.64 26.73
CA VAL A 57 20.83 32.55 25.58
C VAL A 57 21.67 33.77 25.89
N VAL A 58 21.46 34.41 27.05
CA VAL A 58 22.22 35.62 27.42
C VAL A 58 23.72 35.33 27.41
N TRP A 59 24.15 34.24 28.04
CA TRP A 59 25.56 33.89 28.14
C TRP A 59 26.14 33.36 26.82
N TYR A 60 25.40 32.55 26.07
CA TYR A 60 25.81 32.15 24.73
C TYR A 60 25.93 33.33 23.79
N ARG A 61 25.05 34.34 23.87
CA ARG A 61 25.14 35.55 23.05
C ARG A 61 26.40 36.35 23.33
N GLN A 62 26.79 36.51 24.59
CA GLN A 62 28.04 37.19 24.94
C GLN A 62 29.27 36.43 24.42
N ALA A 63 29.30 35.11 24.58
CA ALA A 63 30.40 34.28 24.07
C ALA A 63 30.44 34.27 22.53
N ALA A 64 29.28 34.20 21.87
CA ALA A 64 29.15 34.18 20.41
C ALA A 64 29.58 35.52 19.77
N GLN A 65 29.23 36.65 20.41
CA GLN A 65 29.68 37.99 20.02
C GLN A 65 31.20 38.17 20.20
N SER A 66 31.81 37.39 21.11
CA SER A 66 33.27 37.33 21.28
C SER A 66 33.95 36.43 20.23
N GLY A 67 33.20 35.88 19.28
CA GLY A 67 33.72 35.08 18.17
C GLY A 67 33.76 33.57 18.42
N LEU A 68 33.35 33.08 19.61
CA LEU A 68 33.46 31.65 19.93
C LEU A 68 32.46 30.83 19.09
N GLU A 69 32.99 29.99 18.20
CA GLU A 69 32.25 29.16 17.25
C GLU A 69 31.27 28.19 17.93
N HIS A 70 31.66 27.59 19.05
CA HIS A 70 30.77 26.70 19.82
C HIS A 70 29.56 27.45 20.40
N ALA A 71 29.76 28.72 20.81
CA ALA A 71 28.68 29.55 21.33
C ALA A 71 27.78 30.09 20.21
N GLN A 72 28.36 30.46 19.07
CA GLN A 72 27.60 30.84 17.87
C GLN A 72 26.71 29.67 17.42
N TYR A 73 27.27 28.46 17.33
CA TYR A 73 26.49 27.26 17.03
C TYR A 73 25.37 27.03 18.05
N ASN A 74 25.67 27.04 19.36
CA ASN A 74 24.66 26.79 20.39
C ASN A 74 23.57 27.86 20.35
N LEU A 75 23.91 29.13 20.15
CA LEU A 75 22.93 30.19 19.99
C LEU A 75 22.06 29.99 18.74
N GLY A 76 22.66 29.55 17.63
CA GLY A 76 21.92 29.17 16.42
C GLY A 76 20.92 28.03 16.69
N VAL A 77 21.30 27.01 17.48
CA VAL A 77 20.39 25.93 17.90
C VAL A 77 19.24 26.46 18.75
N MET A 78 19.51 27.40 19.67
CA MET A 78 18.47 28.00 20.52
C MET A 78 17.43 28.74 19.69
N TYR A 79 17.87 29.55 18.71
CA TYR A 79 16.97 30.23 17.76
C TYR A 79 16.22 29.26 16.86
N GLN A 80 16.87 28.22 16.35
CA GLN A 80 16.22 27.22 15.50
C GLN A 80 15.10 26.48 16.25
N LYS A 81 15.29 26.20 17.55
CA LYS A 81 14.33 25.46 18.38
C LYS A 81 13.36 26.36 19.15
N GLY A 82 13.58 27.67 19.19
CA GLY A 82 12.81 28.59 20.03
C GLY A 82 13.00 28.34 21.53
N GLN A 83 14.21 27.94 21.95
CA GLN A 83 14.52 27.68 23.36
C GLN A 83 15.04 28.96 24.02
N GLY A 84 14.31 29.51 24.99
CA GLY A 84 14.70 30.75 25.69
C GLY A 84 14.64 32.03 24.83
N VAL A 85 14.26 31.91 23.55
CA VAL A 85 14.01 32.97 22.57
C VAL A 85 12.88 32.53 21.64
N GLU A 86 12.22 33.49 20.98
CA GLU A 86 11.30 33.17 19.89
C GLU A 86 12.02 32.40 18.77
N GLN A 87 11.36 31.39 18.19
CA GLN A 87 11.92 30.61 17.10
C GLN A 87 12.19 31.50 15.90
N ASN A 88 13.43 31.50 15.41
CA ASN A 88 13.83 32.31 14.27
C ASN A 88 14.91 31.61 13.45
N TYR A 89 14.53 31.10 12.27
CA TYR A 89 15.46 30.41 11.37
C TYR A 89 16.46 31.34 10.68
N GLN A 90 16.12 32.62 10.47
CA GLN A 90 17.05 33.60 9.90
C GLN A 90 18.19 33.92 10.87
N GLU A 91 17.87 34.14 12.15
CA GLU A 91 18.87 34.31 13.20
C GLU A 91 19.71 33.04 13.37
N ALA A 92 19.06 31.86 13.38
CA ALA A 92 19.78 30.59 13.44
C ALA A 92 20.80 30.45 12.28
N ALA A 93 20.38 30.77 11.06
CA ALA A 93 21.25 30.76 9.88
C ALA A 93 22.42 31.73 10.02
N ALA A 94 22.19 32.95 10.50
CA ALA A 94 23.25 33.94 10.69
C ALA A 94 24.31 33.46 11.69
N TRP A 95 23.88 32.90 12.83
CA TRP A 95 24.81 32.35 13.82
C TRP A 95 25.53 31.08 13.34
N TYR A 96 24.82 30.20 12.62
CA TYR A 96 25.46 29.04 12.00
C TYR A 96 26.47 29.44 10.93
N GLN A 97 26.19 30.45 10.12
CA GLN A 97 27.13 30.98 9.11
C GLN A 97 28.45 31.39 9.77
N LEU A 98 28.40 32.17 10.84
CA LEU A 98 29.59 32.61 11.56
C LEU A 98 30.41 31.43 12.10
N ALA A 99 29.76 30.42 12.70
CA ALA A 99 30.46 29.23 13.19
C ALA A 99 30.98 28.33 12.05
N ALA A 100 30.22 28.22 10.95
CA ALA A 100 30.55 27.40 9.80
C ALA A 100 31.76 27.93 9.03
N GLU A 101 31.86 29.26 8.89
CA GLU A 101 33.01 29.95 8.30
C GLU A 101 34.30 29.75 9.11
N GLN A 102 34.17 29.56 10.43
CA GLN A 102 35.29 29.18 11.30
C GLN A 102 35.66 27.69 11.22
N GLY A 103 34.93 26.89 10.43
CA GLY A 103 35.21 25.48 10.25
C GLY A 103 34.39 24.54 11.14
N TYR A 104 33.48 25.05 11.98
CA TYR A 104 32.75 24.20 12.93
C TYR A 104 31.78 23.25 12.22
N ALA A 105 32.11 21.95 12.20
CA ALA A 105 31.42 20.93 11.39
C ALA A 105 29.90 20.85 11.66
N ALA A 106 29.47 20.92 12.92
CA ALA A 106 28.04 20.84 13.25
C ALA A 106 27.27 22.08 12.76
N ALA A 107 27.90 23.26 12.74
CA ALA A 107 27.29 24.46 12.14
C ALA A 107 27.23 24.37 10.62
N GLN A 108 28.29 23.86 9.97
CA GLN A 108 28.28 23.59 8.53
C GLN A 108 27.17 22.61 8.15
N TYR A 109 27.01 21.51 8.91
CA TYR A 109 25.91 20.58 8.71
C TYR A 109 24.53 21.24 8.86
N ASN A 110 24.29 21.99 9.95
CA ASN A 110 23.00 22.63 10.18
C ASN A 110 22.69 23.71 9.14
N LEU A 111 23.68 24.50 8.75
CA LEU A 111 23.53 25.51 7.71
C LEU A 111 23.22 24.87 6.35
N GLY A 112 23.91 23.78 5.99
CA GLY A 112 23.59 23.00 4.81
C GLY A 112 22.16 22.47 4.83
N TRP A 113 21.67 22.06 6.00
CA TRP A 113 20.28 21.62 6.18
C TRP A 113 19.27 22.76 6.02
N LEU A 114 19.55 23.96 6.54
CA LEU A 114 18.69 25.14 6.34
C LEU A 114 18.58 25.52 4.86
N TYR A 115 19.69 25.51 4.11
CA TYR A 115 19.68 25.72 2.65
C TYR A 115 18.94 24.61 1.91
N ALA A 116 19.08 23.34 2.32
CA ALA A 116 18.38 22.23 1.68
C ALA A 116 16.86 22.29 1.88
N LYS A 117 16.41 22.85 3.01
CA LYS A 117 14.99 22.97 3.36
C LYS A 117 14.35 24.31 2.99
N GLY A 118 15.15 25.34 2.72
CA GLY A 118 14.66 26.69 2.53
C GLY A 118 14.02 27.29 3.80
N GLN A 119 14.57 26.96 4.98
CA GLN A 119 14.07 27.45 6.26
C GLN A 119 14.91 28.61 6.76
N GLY A 120 14.32 29.80 6.81
CA GLY A 120 15.02 31.05 7.15
C GLY A 120 15.98 31.55 6.06
N LEU A 121 16.18 30.77 5.01
CA LEU A 121 17.00 31.08 3.85
C LEU A 121 16.24 30.63 2.60
N ASP A 122 16.51 31.23 1.46
CA ASP A 122 16.05 30.67 0.19
C ASP A 122 16.68 29.29 -0.02
N ALA A 123 15.88 28.34 -0.51
CA ALA A 123 16.37 26.99 -0.77
C ALA A 123 17.47 27.04 -1.84
N ASP A 124 18.65 26.51 -1.51
CA ASP A 124 19.82 26.52 -2.39
C ASP A 124 20.55 25.20 -2.27
N THR A 125 20.34 24.33 -3.26
CA THR A 125 20.92 22.98 -3.22
C THR A 125 22.43 22.99 -3.42
N GLN A 126 23.00 23.99 -4.10
CA GLN A 126 24.45 24.10 -4.29
C GLN A 126 25.13 24.53 -2.99
N LYS A 127 24.57 25.51 -2.28
CA LYS A 127 25.07 25.89 -0.94
C LYS A 127 24.89 24.78 0.08
N ALA A 128 23.77 24.05 0.02
CA ALA A 128 23.58 22.87 0.85
C ALA A 128 24.69 21.83 0.61
N MET A 129 24.99 21.53 -0.66
CA MET A 129 26.08 20.61 -1.01
C MET A 129 27.43 21.11 -0.50
N TYR A 130 27.73 22.39 -0.70
CA TYR A 130 28.98 23.00 -0.27
C TYR A 130 29.22 22.80 1.22
N TRP A 131 28.22 23.15 2.05
CA TRP A 131 28.33 23.03 3.49
C TRP A 131 28.30 21.59 4.00
N PHE A 132 27.48 20.72 3.40
CA PHE A 132 27.53 19.29 3.70
C PHE A 132 28.88 18.67 3.33
N SER A 133 29.50 19.07 2.22
CA SER A 133 30.82 18.57 1.83
C SER A 133 31.88 18.95 2.87
N LYS A 134 31.89 20.21 3.30
CA LYS A 134 32.80 20.70 4.35
C LYS A 134 32.64 19.94 5.67
N ALA A 135 31.40 19.68 6.11
CA ALA A 135 31.14 18.91 7.32
C ALA A 135 31.48 17.41 7.14
N ALA A 136 31.18 16.84 5.98
CA ALA A 136 31.42 15.43 5.67
C ALA A 136 32.92 15.09 5.59
N ASP A 137 33.73 16.01 5.07
CA ASP A 137 35.19 15.92 5.03
C ASP A 137 35.80 15.93 6.44
N GLN A 138 35.12 16.54 7.41
CA GLN A 138 35.49 16.51 8.83
C GLN A 138 34.96 15.27 9.58
N GLY A 139 34.26 14.37 8.89
CA GLY A 139 33.76 13.14 9.47
C GLY A 139 32.32 13.19 9.96
N ASP A 140 31.60 14.31 9.84
CA ASP A 140 30.21 14.39 10.32
C ASP A 140 29.31 13.38 9.60
N ALA A 141 28.81 12.38 10.34
CA ALA A 141 28.07 11.26 9.76
C ALA A 141 26.72 11.70 9.16
N GLY A 142 26.08 12.74 9.72
CA GLY A 142 24.84 13.31 9.18
C GLY A 142 25.07 13.97 7.82
N ALA A 143 26.14 14.76 7.70
CA ALA A 143 26.57 15.41 6.47
C ALA A 143 27.00 14.40 5.42
N GLN A 144 27.77 13.37 5.80
CA GLN A 144 28.13 12.26 4.90
C GLN A 144 26.89 11.54 4.37
N ASN A 145 25.90 11.24 5.22
CA ASN A 145 24.64 10.67 4.76
C ASN A 145 23.90 11.60 3.78
N ASN A 146 23.82 12.89 4.08
CA ASN A 146 23.12 13.85 3.23
C ASN A 146 23.83 14.02 1.88
N LEU A 147 25.16 14.09 1.87
CA LEU A 147 25.94 14.13 0.64
C LEU A 147 25.74 12.85 -0.18
N GLY A 148 25.70 11.69 0.48
CA GLY A 148 25.32 10.43 -0.17
C GLY A 148 23.94 10.51 -0.84
N MET A 149 22.96 11.09 -0.16
CA MET A 149 21.60 11.28 -0.71
C MET A 149 21.53 12.27 -1.87
N MET A 150 22.37 13.31 -1.87
CA MET A 150 22.45 14.24 -3.00
C MET A 150 22.94 13.54 -4.26
N TYR A 151 24.00 12.72 -4.15
CA TYR A 151 24.47 11.89 -5.26
C TYR A 151 23.48 10.78 -5.65
N ASP A 152 22.78 10.17 -4.69
CA ASP A 152 21.80 9.10 -4.93
C ASP A 152 20.57 9.61 -5.70
N THR A 153 20.13 10.84 -5.41
CA THR A 153 18.93 11.44 -6.01
C THR A 153 19.23 12.37 -7.18
N GLY A 154 20.49 12.75 -7.40
CA GLY A 154 20.88 13.75 -8.40
C GLY A 154 20.42 15.18 -8.06
N LYS A 155 20.10 15.45 -6.78
CA LYS A 155 19.68 16.79 -6.34
C LYS A 155 20.90 17.68 -6.10
N GLY A 156 21.09 18.65 -6.97
CA GLY A 156 22.20 19.63 -6.92
C GLY A 156 23.52 19.13 -7.50
N VAL A 157 23.60 17.84 -7.86
CA VAL A 157 24.75 17.19 -8.49
C VAL A 157 24.28 16.19 -9.54
N PRO A 158 25.10 15.84 -10.54
CA PRO A 158 24.84 14.66 -11.36
C PRO A 158 24.66 13.42 -10.47
N GLN A 159 23.65 12.60 -10.78
CA GLN A 159 23.40 11.38 -10.03
C GLN A 159 24.61 10.43 -10.18
N ASP A 160 25.11 9.92 -9.05
CA ASP A 160 26.23 8.99 -9.01
C ASP A 160 26.07 8.02 -7.84
N PHE A 161 25.58 6.81 -8.11
CA PHE A 161 25.38 5.80 -7.08
C PHE A 161 26.69 5.33 -6.43
N LYS A 162 27.84 5.39 -7.13
CA LYS A 162 29.12 4.98 -6.54
C LYS A 162 29.57 6.00 -5.50
N GLN A 163 29.45 7.29 -5.80
CA GLN A 163 29.70 8.35 -4.82
C GLN A 163 28.72 8.27 -3.66
N ALA A 164 27.43 8.05 -3.94
CA ALA A 164 26.42 7.87 -2.89
C ALA A 164 26.82 6.76 -1.91
N ILE A 165 27.20 5.59 -2.43
CA ILE A 165 27.63 4.43 -1.63
C ILE A 165 28.90 4.71 -0.84
N ALA A 166 29.87 5.42 -1.42
CA ALA A 166 31.09 5.78 -0.71
C ALA A 166 30.78 6.66 0.52
N TRP A 167 29.89 7.65 0.37
CA TRP A 167 29.49 8.53 1.46
C TRP A 167 28.58 7.84 2.48
N TYR A 168 27.59 7.07 2.02
CA TYR A 168 26.77 6.24 2.91
C TYR A 168 27.62 5.26 3.73
N ARG A 169 28.64 4.64 3.12
CA ARG A 169 29.54 3.71 3.82
C ARG A 169 30.30 4.39 4.95
N LYS A 170 30.90 5.56 4.70
CA LYS A 170 31.59 6.33 5.76
C LYS A 170 30.67 6.63 6.94
N ALA A 171 29.44 7.06 6.69
CA ALA A 171 28.47 7.32 7.76
C ALA A 171 27.97 6.04 8.44
N ALA A 172 27.76 4.98 7.68
CA ALA A 172 27.24 3.69 8.17
C ALA A 172 28.25 2.97 9.08
N GLU A 173 29.54 3.06 8.75
CA GLU A 173 30.65 2.53 9.55
C GLU A 173 30.80 3.27 10.89
N GLN A 174 30.41 4.54 10.95
CA GLN A 174 30.29 5.30 12.21
C GLN A 174 29.03 4.98 13.02
N GLY A 175 28.18 4.06 12.55
CA GLY A 175 26.96 3.67 13.24
C GLY A 175 25.71 4.44 12.83
N TYR A 176 25.77 5.39 11.89
CA TYR A 176 24.61 6.25 11.58
C TYR A 176 23.45 5.44 10.96
N PRO A 177 22.30 5.25 11.66
CA PRO A 177 21.30 4.25 11.26
C PRO A 177 20.69 4.49 9.88
N ARG A 178 20.46 5.76 9.53
CA ARG A 178 19.90 6.12 8.23
C ARG A 178 20.87 5.81 7.09
N ALA A 179 22.17 6.00 7.28
CA ALA A 179 23.16 5.64 6.27
C ALA A 179 23.33 4.12 6.15
N GLN A 180 23.29 3.39 7.27
CA GLN A 180 23.27 1.92 7.25
C GLN A 180 22.07 1.40 6.45
N PHE A 181 20.88 1.96 6.69
CA PHE A 181 19.68 1.64 5.91
C PHE A 181 19.83 1.95 4.42
N ASN A 182 20.30 3.15 4.08
CA ASN A 182 20.50 3.56 2.68
C ASN A 182 21.52 2.66 1.97
N LEU A 183 22.62 2.31 2.65
CA LEU A 183 23.62 1.38 2.12
C LEU A 183 23.01 -0.02 1.91
N GLY A 184 22.17 -0.49 2.85
CA GLY A 184 21.41 -1.71 2.70
C GLY A 184 20.53 -1.71 1.45
N LEU A 185 19.80 -0.62 1.18
CA LEU A 185 18.99 -0.45 -0.03
C LEU A 185 19.81 -0.52 -1.33
N ARG A 186 21.04 0.00 -1.33
CA ARG A 186 21.90 -0.04 -2.53
C ARG A 186 22.34 -1.48 -2.86
N TYR A 187 22.72 -2.26 -1.85
CA TYR A 187 23.02 -3.68 -2.02
C TYR A 187 21.78 -4.52 -2.37
N ASP A 188 20.62 -4.16 -1.83
CA ASP A 188 19.37 -4.88 -2.09
C ASP A 188 18.91 -4.74 -3.55
N ASN A 189 19.01 -3.54 -4.10
CA ASN A 189 18.56 -3.24 -5.46
C ASN A 189 19.66 -3.39 -6.52
N GLY A 190 20.92 -3.63 -6.13
CA GLY A 190 22.05 -3.72 -7.06
C GLY A 190 22.36 -2.41 -7.80
N GLN A 191 22.04 -1.25 -7.22
CA GLN A 191 22.23 0.06 -7.84
C GLN A 191 23.59 0.64 -7.44
N GLY A 192 24.53 0.74 -8.38
CA GLY A 192 25.89 1.25 -8.14
C GLY A 192 26.86 0.24 -7.51
N VAL A 193 26.36 -0.89 -7.01
CA VAL A 193 27.08 -2.07 -6.53
C VAL A 193 26.38 -3.34 -7.00
N PRO A 194 27.08 -4.48 -7.13
CA PRO A 194 26.42 -5.76 -7.36
C PRO A 194 25.37 -6.04 -6.27
N GLN A 195 24.24 -6.63 -6.68
CA GLN A 195 23.20 -7.03 -5.74
C GLN A 195 23.77 -8.07 -4.76
N ASP A 196 23.58 -7.83 -3.47
CA ASP A 196 24.05 -8.71 -2.40
C ASP A 196 23.06 -8.71 -1.24
N VAL A 197 22.25 -9.77 -1.16
CA VAL A 197 21.22 -9.95 -0.13
C VAL A 197 21.85 -10.05 1.27
N GLY A 198 23.03 -10.67 1.40
CA GLY A 198 23.72 -10.82 2.68
C GLY A 198 24.20 -9.48 3.23
N GLN A 199 24.81 -8.65 2.38
CA GLN A 199 25.20 -7.28 2.74
C GLN A 199 23.98 -6.43 3.07
N ALA A 200 22.92 -6.48 2.26
CA ALA A 200 21.69 -5.74 2.52
C ALA A 200 21.11 -6.09 3.90
N MET A 201 20.96 -7.38 4.21
CA MET A 201 20.46 -7.86 5.49
C MET A 201 21.34 -7.46 6.67
N SER A 202 22.66 -7.52 6.53
CA SER A 202 23.62 -7.06 7.55
C SER A 202 23.45 -5.58 7.87
N TRP A 203 23.36 -4.73 6.84
CA TRP A 203 23.22 -3.29 7.03
C TRP A 203 21.82 -2.89 7.54
N TYR A 204 20.76 -3.50 7.04
CA TYR A 204 19.41 -3.34 7.60
C TYR A 204 19.39 -3.75 9.06
N ARG A 205 20.03 -4.87 9.42
CA ARG A 205 20.05 -5.35 10.80
C ARG A 205 20.73 -4.35 11.75
N LYS A 206 21.89 -3.82 11.37
CA LYS A 206 22.60 -2.79 12.16
C LYS A 206 21.73 -1.55 12.40
N ALA A 207 21.00 -1.09 11.39
CA ALA A 207 20.08 0.05 11.54
C ALA A 207 18.86 -0.31 12.40
N ALA A 208 18.30 -1.50 12.19
CA ALA A 208 17.11 -2.00 12.88
C ALA A 208 17.35 -2.22 14.38
N ASP A 209 18.54 -2.70 14.76
CA ASP A 209 18.96 -2.87 16.15
C ASP A 209 19.10 -1.54 16.91
N GLN A 210 19.37 -0.45 16.18
CA GLN A 210 19.40 0.90 16.72
C GLN A 210 18.00 1.56 16.76
N GLY A 211 16.94 0.79 16.48
CA GLY A 211 15.57 1.30 16.51
C GLY A 211 15.09 1.92 15.20
N TYR A 212 15.88 1.96 14.12
CA TYR A 212 15.46 2.66 12.91
C TYR A 212 14.29 1.96 12.20
N ALA A 213 13.08 2.48 12.38
CA ALA A 213 11.83 1.83 11.96
C ALA A 213 11.78 1.44 10.46
N PRO A 214 12.27 2.25 9.49
CA PRO A 214 12.32 1.82 8.09
C PRO A 214 13.19 0.58 7.86
N ALA A 215 14.30 0.45 8.57
CA ALA A 215 15.15 -0.74 8.48
C ALA A 215 14.50 -1.97 9.13
N GLN A 216 13.80 -1.77 10.27
CA GLN A 216 13.02 -2.84 10.90
C GLN A 216 11.92 -3.34 9.96
N PHE A 217 11.18 -2.44 9.31
CA PHE A 217 10.17 -2.80 8.31
C PHE A 217 10.76 -3.57 7.12
N ASN A 218 11.86 -3.09 6.53
CA ASN A 218 12.48 -3.80 5.40
C ASN A 218 13.04 -5.17 5.81
N LEU A 219 13.61 -5.27 7.01
CA LEU A 219 14.05 -6.56 7.54
C LEU A 219 12.87 -7.53 7.73
N ALA A 220 11.72 -7.02 8.21
CA ALA A 220 10.50 -7.79 8.34
C ALA A 220 10.01 -8.31 6.97
N LEU A 221 9.92 -7.45 5.97
CA LEU A 221 9.52 -7.80 4.61
C LEU A 221 10.39 -8.91 4.00
N ARG A 222 11.70 -8.89 4.26
CA ARG A 222 12.63 -9.90 3.73
C ARG A 222 12.36 -11.27 4.35
N PHE A 223 12.16 -11.32 5.67
CA PHE A 223 11.79 -12.57 6.34
C PHE A 223 10.39 -13.05 5.96
N ASP A 224 9.46 -12.14 5.69
CA ASP A 224 8.08 -12.44 5.32
C ASP A 224 7.99 -13.09 3.92
N LYS A 225 8.72 -12.53 2.94
CA LYS A 225 8.72 -13.03 1.56
C LYS A 225 9.65 -14.23 1.33
N GLY A 226 10.79 -14.29 2.03
CA GLY A 226 11.81 -15.33 1.77
C GLY A 226 12.57 -15.13 0.46
N ASP A 227 12.60 -13.92 -0.10
CA ASP A 227 13.32 -13.64 -1.35
C ASP A 227 14.83 -13.56 -1.07
N GLY A 228 15.57 -14.60 -1.46
CA GLY A 228 17.03 -14.68 -1.28
C GLY A 228 17.49 -15.04 0.14
N ILE A 229 16.56 -15.31 1.06
CA ILE A 229 16.79 -15.86 2.41
C ILE A 229 15.68 -16.85 2.78
N ALA A 230 15.90 -17.70 3.78
CA ALA A 230 14.79 -18.54 4.28
C ALA A 230 13.66 -17.67 4.85
N GLN A 231 12.42 -17.96 4.44
CA GLN A 231 11.23 -17.35 5.01
C GLN A 231 11.14 -17.67 6.50
N ASP A 232 10.83 -16.66 7.31
CA ASP A 232 10.72 -16.78 8.77
C ASP A 232 9.64 -15.82 9.30
N SER A 233 8.41 -16.31 9.35
CA SER A 233 7.26 -15.50 9.77
C SER A 233 7.40 -14.99 11.21
N GLN A 234 8.07 -15.73 12.10
CA GLN A 234 8.26 -15.28 13.49
C GLN A 234 9.19 -14.07 13.55
N LYS A 235 10.29 -14.09 12.80
CA LYS A 235 11.18 -12.92 12.68
C LYS A 235 10.49 -11.76 11.97
N ALA A 236 9.71 -12.02 10.92
CA ALA A 236 8.95 -10.99 10.24
C ALA A 236 8.02 -10.25 11.22
N ILE A 237 7.22 -10.99 11.99
CA ILE A 237 6.29 -10.45 12.98
C ILE A 237 7.02 -9.64 14.06
N LEU A 238 8.16 -10.14 14.55
CA LEU A 238 8.98 -9.44 15.53
C LEU A 238 9.40 -8.05 15.01
N TRP A 239 9.91 -7.99 13.78
CA TRP A 239 10.40 -6.74 13.19
C TRP A 239 9.29 -5.79 12.78
N TYR A 240 8.18 -6.30 12.23
CA TYR A 240 7.00 -5.48 11.98
C TYR A 240 6.49 -4.87 13.28
N ARG A 241 6.41 -5.64 14.38
CA ARG A 241 5.97 -5.13 15.69
C ARG A 241 6.84 -3.98 16.19
N ARG A 242 8.17 -4.15 16.19
CA ARG A 242 9.10 -3.10 16.62
C ARG A 242 8.97 -1.81 15.82
N ALA A 243 8.74 -1.91 14.51
CA ALA A 243 8.52 -0.75 13.66
C ALA A 243 7.14 -0.11 13.89
N ALA A 244 6.10 -0.93 14.04
CA ALA A 244 4.73 -0.50 14.24
C ALA A 244 4.50 0.20 15.58
N GLU A 245 5.23 -0.21 16.63
CA GLU A 245 5.26 0.44 17.95
C GLU A 245 5.93 1.81 17.92
N GLN A 246 6.65 2.14 16.84
CA GLN A 246 7.22 3.46 16.55
C GLN A 246 6.39 4.21 15.49
N ASP A 247 5.10 3.89 15.40
CA ASP A 247 4.15 4.48 14.47
C ASP A 247 4.49 4.30 12.97
N HIS A 248 5.31 3.30 12.60
CA HIS A 248 5.55 3.03 11.18
C HIS A 248 4.29 2.46 10.49
N ALA A 249 3.57 3.29 9.74
CA ALA A 249 2.26 2.99 9.17
C ALA A 249 2.20 1.70 8.32
N SER A 250 3.20 1.45 7.46
CA SER A 250 3.22 0.22 6.65
C SER A 250 3.46 -1.04 7.49
N SER A 251 4.17 -0.93 8.62
CA SER A 251 4.34 -2.06 9.54
C SER A 251 3.07 -2.32 10.33
N GLN A 252 2.36 -1.27 10.74
CA GLN A 252 1.04 -1.37 11.36
C GLN A 252 0.06 -2.06 10.40
N PHE A 253 0.00 -1.64 9.14
CA PHE A 253 -0.81 -2.29 8.12
C PHE A 253 -0.47 -3.78 7.94
N ASN A 254 0.81 -4.12 7.83
CA ASN A 254 1.22 -5.53 7.67
C ASN A 254 0.92 -6.38 8.91
N LEU A 255 1.03 -5.84 10.13
CA LEU A 255 0.54 -6.54 11.32
C LEU A 255 -0.97 -6.75 11.29
N GLY A 256 -1.71 -5.76 10.78
CA GLY A 256 -3.14 -5.89 10.52
C GLY A 256 -3.43 -7.12 9.65
N LEU A 257 -2.76 -7.23 8.49
CA LEU A 257 -2.89 -8.37 7.58
C LEU A 257 -2.50 -9.71 8.25
N ILE A 258 -1.43 -9.72 9.03
CA ILE A 258 -0.95 -10.91 9.73
C ILE A 258 -2.00 -11.45 10.71
N TYR A 259 -2.58 -10.58 11.55
CA TYR A 259 -3.64 -11.00 12.49
C TYR A 259 -4.93 -11.35 11.78
N ASP A 260 -5.25 -10.70 10.66
CA ASP A 260 -6.44 -10.97 9.86
C ASP A 260 -6.40 -12.36 9.22
N ASN A 261 -5.26 -12.71 8.63
CA ASN A 261 -5.07 -13.97 7.94
C ASN A 261 -4.64 -15.11 8.89
N GLY A 262 -4.19 -14.79 10.10
CA GLY A 262 -3.62 -15.77 11.03
C GLY A 262 -2.27 -16.35 10.57
N GLN A 263 -1.48 -15.57 9.84
CA GLN A 263 -0.19 -16.03 9.32
C GLN A 263 0.88 -16.00 10.41
N GLY A 264 1.24 -17.16 10.96
CA GLY A 264 2.26 -17.28 12.01
C GLY A 264 1.81 -16.86 13.42
N VAL A 265 0.56 -16.41 13.57
CA VAL A 265 -0.14 -16.13 14.83
C VAL A 265 -1.59 -16.59 14.73
N PRO A 266 -2.30 -16.86 15.84
CA PRO A 266 -3.74 -17.07 15.80
C PRO A 266 -4.44 -15.86 15.16
N ARG A 267 -5.42 -16.15 14.28
CA ARG A 267 -6.26 -15.11 13.68
C ARG A 267 -6.98 -14.33 14.78
N ASP A 268 -6.95 -13.00 14.68
CA ASP A 268 -7.49 -12.08 15.67
C ASP A 268 -8.01 -10.83 14.95
N GLU A 269 -9.31 -10.81 14.66
CA GLU A 269 -9.95 -9.74 13.89
C GLU A 269 -9.91 -8.39 14.60
N GLN A 270 -10.01 -8.38 15.93
CA GLN A 270 -9.97 -7.14 16.71
C GLN A 270 -8.59 -6.51 16.67
N LYS A 271 -7.52 -7.30 16.86
CA LYS A 271 -6.14 -6.80 16.70
C LYS A 271 -5.88 -6.33 15.28
N ALA A 272 -6.39 -7.05 14.27
CA ALA A 272 -6.24 -6.63 12.89
C ALA A 272 -6.87 -5.24 12.67
N LEU A 273 -8.10 -5.05 13.14
CA LEU A 273 -8.83 -3.78 13.09
C LEU A 273 -8.06 -2.64 13.80
N ASP A 274 -7.55 -2.88 15.00
CA ASP A 274 -6.81 -1.87 15.77
C ASP A 274 -5.54 -1.42 15.03
N TRP A 275 -4.82 -2.35 14.41
CA TRP A 275 -3.64 -2.04 13.60
C TRP A 275 -3.98 -1.32 12.30
N TYR A 276 -5.04 -1.75 11.60
CA TYR A 276 -5.53 -1.05 10.42
C TYR A 276 -5.94 0.38 10.76
N ARG A 277 -6.62 0.61 11.88
CA ARG A 277 -7.04 1.95 12.33
C ARG A 277 -5.83 2.87 12.52
N LYS A 278 -4.80 2.42 13.26
CA LYS A 278 -3.57 3.19 13.46
C LYS A 278 -2.89 3.56 12.15
N ALA A 279 -2.77 2.62 11.22
CA ALA A 279 -2.17 2.89 9.90
C ALA A 279 -3.04 3.86 9.06
N ALA A 280 -4.37 3.69 9.10
CA ALA A 280 -5.33 4.48 8.34
C ALA A 280 -5.39 5.95 8.80
N GLU A 281 -5.31 6.17 10.12
CA GLU A 281 -5.23 7.51 10.74
C GLU A 281 -3.99 8.27 10.30
N GLN A 282 -2.88 7.57 10.00
CA GLN A 282 -1.66 8.14 9.43
C GLN A 282 -1.70 8.33 7.91
N GLY A 283 -2.84 8.04 7.26
CA GLY A 283 -2.99 8.22 5.82
C GLY A 283 -2.71 6.97 4.98
N HIS A 284 -2.39 5.80 5.55
CA HIS A 284 -2.04 4.62 4.75
C HIS A 284 -3.22 4.12 3.91
N ALA A 285 -3.20 4.37 2.60
CA ALA A 285 -4.35 4.17 1.71
C ALA A 285 -4.90 2.72 1.69
N ALA A 286 -4.02 1.71 1.70
CA ALA A 286 -4.48 0.31 1.77
C ALA A 286 -5.13 -0.04 3.11
N ALA A 287 -4.69 0.59 4.21
CA ALA A 287 -5.29 0.38 5.53
C ALA A 287 -6.65 1.06 5.61
N GLN A 288 -6.77 2.27 5.05
CA GLN A 288 -8.05 2.98 4.89
C GLN A 288 -9.03 2.16 4.05
N ASN A 289 -8.60 1.59 2.92
CA ASN A 289 -9.45 0.69 2.13
C ASN A 289 -9.90 -0.53 2.93
N ASN A 290 -9.00 -1.19 3.67
CA ASN A 290 -9.37 -2.35 4.48
C ASN A 290 -10.33 -1.98 5.60
N LEU A 291 -10.14 -0.83 6.24
CA LEU A 291 -11.07 -0.32 7.25
C LEU A 291 -12.44 -0.03 6.64
N GLY A 292 -12.48 0.54 5.43
CA GLY A 292 -13.70 0.70 4.64
C GLY A 292 -14.41 -0.64 4.42
N LEU A 293 -13.68 -1.68 4.00
CA LEU A 293 -14.21 -3.04 3.82
C LEU A 293 -14.76 -3.66 5.11
N ARG A 294 -14.15 -3.35 6.27
CA ARG A 294 -14.66 -3.83 7.57
C ARG A 294 -16.02 -3.23 7.89
N TYR A 295 -16.17 -1.92 7.71
CA TYR A 295 -17.44 -1.24 7.94
C TYR A 295 -18.49 -1.61 6.88
N ASP A 296 -18.09 -1.79 5.62
CA ASP A 296 -18.98 -2.17 4.51
C ASP A 296 -19.60 -3.57 4.72
N HIS A 297 -18.85 -4.51 5.28
CA HIS A 297 -19.31 -5.89 5.50
C HIS A 297 -19.64 -6.24 6.96
N GLY A 298 -19.47 -5.30 7.91
CA GLY A 298 -19.67 -5.56 9.34
C GLY A 298 -18.69 -6.60 9.92
N GLN A 299 -17.43 -6.60 9.46
CA GLN A 299 -16.41 -7.56 9.90
C GLN A 299 -15.58 -6.99 11.06
N GLY A 300 -15.76 -7.54 12.27
CA GLY A 300 -15.12 -7.04 13.49
C GLY A 300 -15.65 -5.69 13.99
N VAL A 301 -16.62 -5.09 13.29
CA VAL A 301 -17.35 -3.87 13.64
C VAL A 301 -18.81 -4.00 13.21
N ALA A 302 -19.70 -3.17 13.74
CA ALA A 302 -21.05 -3.05 13.19
C ALA A 302 -20.97 -2.52 11.74
N GLN A 303 -21.81 -3.04 10.86
CA GLN A 303 -21.89 -2.57 9.48
C GLN A 303 -22.31 -1.10 9.46
N ASP A 304 -21.56 -0.27 8.75
CA ASP A 304 -21.77 1.18 8.67
C ASP A 304 -21.27 1.71 7.33
N TYR A 305 -22.18 1.96 6.40
CA TYR A 305 -21.82 2.42 5.07
C TYR A 305 -21.31 3.87 5.04
N GLU A 306 -21.66 4.71 6.03
CA GLU A 306 -21.12 6.08 6.10
C GLU A 306 -19.65 6.04 6.50
N GLN A 307 -19.29 5.20 7.48
CA GLN A 307 -17.89 4.95 7.83
C GLN A 307 -17.13 4.28 6.68
N ALA A 308 -17.75 3.31 5.99
CA ALA A 308 -17.14 2.69 4.83
C ALA A 308 -16.81 3.73 3.75
N GLN A 309 -17.79 4.60 3.42
CA GLN A 309 -17.60 5.68 2.47
C GLN A 309 -16.48 6.63 2.88
N PHE A 310 -16.44 7.04 4.14
CA PHE A 310 -15.43 7.96 4.66
C PHE A 310 -14.02 7.43 4.44
N TRP A 311 -13.79 6.16 4.79
CA TRP A 311 -12.47 5.53 4.64
C TRP A 311 -12.13 5.21 3.18
N TYR A 312 -13.08 4.73 2.39
CA TYR A 312 -12.88 4.55 0.95
C TYR A 312 -12.54 5.88 0.26
N ARG A 313 -13.22 6.97 0.57
CA ARG A 313 -12.94 8.30 0.00
C ARG A 313 -11.51 8.75 0.28
N LYS A 314 -11.04 8.66 1.54
CA LYS A 314 -9.66 9.00 1.88
C LYS A 314 -8.62 8.22 1.10
N ALA A 315 -8.84 6.92 0.88
CA ALA A 315 -7.95 6.08 0.08
C ALA A 315 -8.07 6.38 -1.43
N ALA A 316 -9.28 6.63 -1.92
CA ALA A 316 -9.59 6.88 -3.31
C ALA A 316 -9.00 8.22 -3.81
N GLU A 317 -9.02 9.25 -2.96
CA GLU A 317 -8.40 10.56 -3.20
C GLU A 317 -6.87 10.47 -3.29
N GLN A 318 -6.26 9.49 -2.64
CA GLN A 318 -4.84 9.16 -2.78
C GLN A 318 -4.53 8.31 -4.03
N GLY A 319 -5.54 7.96 -4.82
CA GLY A 319 -5.37 7.18 -6.04
C GLY A 319 -5.53 5.67 -5.86
N PHE A 320 -5.86 5.14 -4.68
CA PHE A 320 -5.89 3.69 -4.44
C PHE A 320 -7.02 3.00 -5.24
N PRO A 321 -6.71 2.14 -6.24
CA PRO A 321 -7.71 1.65 -7.21
C PRO A 321 -8.84 0.84 -6.57
N GLY A 322 -8.52 0.02 -5.57
CA GLY A 322 -9.53 -0.78 -4.86
C GLY A 322 -10.56 0.11 -4.15
N ALA A 323 -10.12 1.19 -3.51
CA ALA A 323 -11.01 2.11 -2.81
C ALA A 323 -11.83 2.97 -3.77
N GLN A 324 -11.24 3.37 -4.91
CA GLN A 324 -12.00 4.03 -5.99
C GLN A 324 -13.11 3.11 -6.49
N TYR A 325 -12.81 1.83 -6.72
CA TYR A 325 -13.83 0.85 -7.13
C TYR A 325 -14.93 0.68 -6.07
N HIS A 326 -14.58 0.48 -4.79
CA HIS A 326 -15.58 0.35 -3.72
C HIS A 326 -16.41 1.61 -3.52
N LEU A 327 -15.82 2.79 -3.64
CA LEU A 327 -16.55 4.05 -3.59
C LEU A 327 -17.55 4.16 -4.76
N GLY A 328 -17.16 3.73 -5.96
CA GLY A 328 -18.05 3.62 -7.10
C GLY A 328 -19.23 2.66 -6.83
N MET A 329 -18.99 1.54 -6.15
CA MET A 329 -20.05 0.61 -5.74
C MET A 329 -21.03 1.23 -4.75
N LEU A 330 -20.55 1.97 -3.75
CA LEU A 330 -21.42 2.65 -2.78
C LEU A 330 -22.35 3.65 -3.48
N TYR A 331 -21.83 4.45 -4.41
CA TYR A 331 -22.63 5.39 -5.20
C TYR A 331 -23.61 4.70 -6.14
N ASP A 332 -23.22 3.58 -6.76
CA ASP A 332 -24.11 2.82 -7.65
C ASP A 332 -25.27 2.16 -6.88
N ALA A 333 -25.03 1.73 -5.65
CA ALA A 333 -26.02 1.11 -4.79
C ALA A 333 -26.84 2.12 -3.95
N GLY A 334 -26.30 3.31 -3.67
CA GLY A 334 -26.88 4.24 -2.70
C GLY A 334 -26.66 3.83 -1.24
N HIS A 335 -25.59 3.09 -0.96
CA HIS A 335 -25.25 2.64 0.39
C HIS A 335 -24.41 3.70 1.11
N GLY A 336 -24.96 4.28 2.19
CA GLY A 336 -24.28 5.34 2.97
C GLY A 336 -24.11 6.67 2.22
N VAL A 337 -24.68 6.78 1.01
CA VAL A 337 -24.68 7.97 0.15
C VAL A 337 -25.98 8.02 -0.65
N VAL A 338 -26.33 9.21 -1.15
CA VAL A 338 -27.37 9.33 -2.18
C VAL A 338 -26.90 8.59 -3.42
N GLN A 339 -27.76 7.72 -3.97
CA GLN A 339 -27.44 6.96 -5.18
C GLN A 339 -27.13 7.93 -6.35
N ASP A 340 -25.98 7.73 -6.97
CA ASP A 340 -25.52 8.55 -8.08
C ASP A 340 -24.71 7.71 -9.07
N HIS A 341 -25.33 7.38 -10.20
CA HIS A 341 -24.68 6.59 -11.24
C HIS A 341 -23.59 7.36 -12.00
N GLN A 342 -23.64 8.69 -12.06
CA GLN A 342 -22.59 9.46 -12.72
C GLN A 342 -21.33 9.50 -11.86
N GLU A 343 -21.48 9.68 -10.55
CA GLU A 343 -20.37 9.62 -9.60
C GLU A 343 -19.79 8.21 -9.51
N ALA A 344 -20.63 7.16 -9.56
CA ALA A 344 -20.17 5.78 -9.66
C ALA A 344 -19.26 5.56 -10.88
N ILE A 345 -19.67 6.05 -12.06
CA ILE A 345 -18.89 5.95 -13.30
C ILE A 345 -17.56 6.71 -13.18
N PHE A 346 -17.57 7.88 -12.56
CA PHE A 346 -16.36 8.66 -12.34
C PHE A 346 -15.31 7.85 -11.55
N TRP A 347 -15.73 7.23 -10.44
CA TRP A 347 -14.84 6.43 -9.61
C TRP A 347 -14.44 5.10 -10.26
N TYR A 348 -15.38 4.40 -10.92
CA TYR A 348 -15.06 3.22 -11.70
C TYR A 348 -14.03 3.50 -12.80
N ARG A 349 -14.15 4.64 -13.51
CA ARG A 349 -13.18 5.04 -14.55
C ARG A 349 -11.79 5.24 -13.97
N LYS A 350 -11.66 5.96 -12.85
CA LYS A 350 -10.36 6.15 -12.18
C LYS A 350 -9.70 4.82 -11.79
N ALA A 351 -10.46 3.88 -11.25
CA ALA A 351 -9.94 2.56 -10.90
C ALA A 351 -9.56 1.75 -12.15
N ALA A 352 -10.41 1.75 -13.17
CA ALA A 352 -10.23 0.97 -14.39
C ALA A 352 -9.07 1.46 -15.27
N ASP A 353 -8.83 2.77 -15.32
CA ASP A 353 -7.67 3.38 -15.98
C ASP A 353 -6.34 2.96 -15.33
N GLN A 354 -6.37 2.60 -14.04
CA GLN A 354 -5.24 2.03 -13.31
C GLN A 354 -5.14 0.50 -13.41
N GLY A 355 -5.96 -0.14 -14.25
CA GLY A 355 -5.92 -1.59 -14.46
C GLY A 355 -6.83 -2.40 -13.54
N HIS A 356 -7.63 -1.78 -12.65
CA HIS A 356 -8.44 -2.52 -11.68
C HIS A 356 -9.49 -3.42 -12.37
N LEU A 357 -9.29 -4.73 -12.26
CA LEU A 357 -10.00 -5.76 -13.03
C LEU A 357 -11.53 -5.64 -12.97
N ARG A 358 -12.08 -5.59 -11.75
CA ARG A 358 -13.55 -5.51 -11.55
C ARG A 358 -14.12 -4.17 -12.03
N ALA A 359 -13.34 -3.09 -11.93
CA ALA A 359 -13.79 -1.77 -12.39
C ALA A 359 -13.86 -1.70 -13.92
N GLN A 360 -12.90 -2.33 -14.61
CA GLN A 360 -12.93 -2.46 -16.06
C GLN A 360 -14.15 -3.27 -16.52
N PHE A 361 -14.41 -4.41 -15.89
CA PHE A 361 -15.61 -5.19 -16.19
C PHE A 361 -16.90 -4.41 -15.93
N ASP A 362 -17.01 -3.77 -14.77
CA ASP A 362 -18.22 -3.02 -14.41
C ASP A 362 -18.46 -1.83 -15.33
N LEU A 363 -17.42 -1.10 -15.76
CA LEU A 363 -17.58 -0.07 -16.80
C LEU A 363 -18.09 -0.65 -18.11
N GLY A 364 -17.59 -1.82 -18.51
CA GLY A 364 -18.11 -2.55 -19.66
C GLY A 364 -19.62 -2.76 -19.55
N LEU A 365 -20.07 -3.23 -18.38
CA LEU A 365 -21.48 -3.43 -18.07
C LEU A 365 -22.28 -2.13 -18.09
N ARG A 366 -21.73 -1.02 -17.60
CA ARG A 366 -22.43 0.28 -17.62
C ARG A 366 -22.62 0.83 -19.04
N TYR A 367 -21.62 0.70 -19.90
CA TYR A 367 -21.75 1.07 -21.29
C TYR A 367 -22.70 0.13 -22.07
N GLU A 368 -22.72 -1.16 -21.75
CA GLU A 368 -23.65 -2.11 -22.39
C GLU A 368 -25.11 -1.83 -21.98
N THR A 369 -25.35 -1.56 -20.69
CA THR A 369 -26.71 -1.38 -20.14
C THR A 369 -27.22 0.06 -20.26
N GLY A 370 -26.35 1.04 -20.44
CA GLY A 370 -26.70 2.45 -20.42
C GLY A 370 -26.98 3.01 -19.01
N ARG A 371 -26.52 2.34 -17.94
CA ARG A 371 -26.73 2.79 -16.55
C ARG A 371 -25.67 3.82 -16.16
N GLY A 372 -26.08 5.09 -16.00
CA GLY A 372 -25.19 6.20 -15.63
C GLY A 372 -24.40 6.81 -16.80
N VAL A 373 -24.42 6.18 -17.97
CA VAL A 373 -23.80 6.65 -19.21
C VAL A 373 -24.70 6.30 -20.39
N PRO A 374 -24.63 7.02 -21.52
CA PRO A 374 -25.27 6.58 -22.76
C PRO A 374 -24.77 5.18 -23.15
N ARG A 375 -25.70 4.32 -23.60
CA ARG A 375 -25.36 2.99 -24.10
C ARG A 375 -24.37 3.10 -25.27
N ASP A 376 -23.29 2.33 -25.22
CA ASP A 376 -22.20 2.35 -26.18
C ASP A 376 -21.48 0.99 -26.22
N ASP A 377 -21.97 0.10 -27.08
CA ASP A 377 -21.46 -1.29 -27.16
C ASP A 377 -19.99 -1.35 -27.60
N ARG A 378 -19.48 -0.33 -28.31
CA ARG A 378 -18.04 -0.24 -28.67
C ARG A 378 -17.18 0.07 -27.45
N LYS A 379 -17.61 0.99 -26.59
CA LYS A 379 -16.92 1.24 -25.31
C LYS A 379 -17.06 0.07 -24.36
N ALA A 380 -18.22 -0.59 -24.32
CA ALA A 380 -18.41 -1.81 -23.55
C ALA A 380 -17.40 -2.88 -23.97
N MET A 381 -17.29 -3.14 -25.28
CA MET A 381 -16.33 -4.07 -25.87
C MET A 381 -14.88 -3.70 -25.52
N ALA A 382 -14.51 -2.43 -25.59
CA ALA A 382 -13.16 -1.98 -25.24
C ALA A 382 -12.82 -2.26 -23.76
N TRP A 383 -13.77 -2.01 -22.85
CA TRP A 383 -13.58 -2.27 -21.42
C TRP A 383 -13.58 -3.75 -21.07
N TYR A 384 -14.52 -4.53 -21.63
CA TYR A 384 -14.52 -5.98 -21.47
C TYR A 384 -13.24 -6.61 -22.02
N ARG A 385 -12.71 -6.13 -23.14
CA ARG A 385 -11.43 -6.63 -23.66
C ARG A 385 -10.28 -6.46 -22.67
N ARG A 386 -10.14 -5.30 -22.03
CA ARG A 386 -9.10 -5.06 -21.01
C ARG A 386 -9.21 -6.01 -19.82
N ALA A 387 -10.44 -6.30 -19.36
CA ALA A 387 -10.66 -7.27 -18.28
C ALA A 387 -10.46 -8.73 -18.74
N ALA A 388 -10.87 -9.04 -19.97
CA ALA A 388 -10.76 -10.38 -20.57
C ALA A 388 -9.30 -10.78 -20.85
N GLU A 389 -8.45 -9.82 -21.20
CA GLU A 389 -7.00 -9.98 -21.39
C GLU A 389 -6.24 -10.18 -20.06
N GLN A 390 -6.88 -9.86 -18.93
CA GLN A 390 -6.42 -10.21 -17.58
C GLN A 390 -7.06 -11.53 -17.08
N ASP A 391 -7.48 -12.38 -18.02
CA ASP A 391 -8.11 -13.69 -17.79
C ASP A 391 -9.43 -13.67 -17.00
N TYR A 392 -10.17 -12.55 -16.98
CA TYR A 392 -11.47 -12.54 -16.30
C TYR A 392 -12.57 -13.22 -17.12
N ALA A 393 -12.95 -14.45 -16.73
CA ALA A 393 -13.89 -15.30 -17.47
C ALA A 393 -15.25 -14.64 -17.76
N ALA A 394 -15.80 -13.85 -16.83
CA ALA A 394 -17.06 -13.14 -17.06
C ALA A 394 -16.92 -12.05 -18.14
N ALA A 395 -15.78 -11.34 -18.18
CA ALA A 395 -15.50 -10.39 -19.26
C ALA A 395 -15.29 -11.10 -20.61
N GLN A 396 -14.61 -12.25 -20.62
CA GLN A 396 -14.44 -13.06 -21.83
C GLN A 396 -15.80 -13.51 -22.39
N TYR A 397 -16.70 -14.01 -21.52
CA TYR A 397 -18.04 -14.38 -21.93
C TYR A 397 -18.86 -13.19 -22.47
N ASN A 398 -18.87 -12.05 -21.77
CA ASN A 398 -19.60 -10.86 -22.22
C ASN A 398 -19.01 -10.27 -23.50
N LEU A 399 -17.69 -10.34 -23.67
CA LEU A 399 -17.03 -9.95 -24.90
C LEU A 399 -17.45 -10.86 -26.07
N GLY A 400 -17.53 -12.17 -25.85
CA GLY A 400 -18.08 -13.11 -26.83
C GLY A 400 -19.52 -12.76 -27.23
N LEU A 401 -20.38 -12.45 -26.26
CA LEU A 401 -21.76 -11.99 -26.53
C LEU A 401 -21.81 -10.73 -27.39
N LEU A 402 -20.90 -9.76 -27.17
CA LEU A 402 -20.86 -8.55 -28.00
C LEU A 402 -20.37 -8.82 -29.44
N PHE A 403 -19.52 -9.82 -29.65
CA PHE A 403 -19.12 -10.24 -31.00
C PHE A 403 -20.20 -11.01 -31.75
N ASP A 404 -21.19 -11.56 -31.05
CA ASP A 404 -22.35 -12.25 -31.65
C ASP A 404 -23.55 -11.35 -31.92
N LYS A 405 -23.56 -10.12 -31.40
CA LYS A 405 -24.67 -9.17 -31.62
C LYS A 405 -24.57 -8.52 -33.00
N ASP A 406 -25.64 -8.62 -33.79
CA ASP A 406 -25.79 -7.95 -35.09
C ASP A 406 -26.00 -6.42 -34.98
N ASP A 407 -26.29 -5.91 -33.79
CA ASP A 407 -26.55 -4.48 -33.55
C ASP A 407 -25.27 -3.66 -33.22
N GLY A 408 -24.08 -4.26 -33.43
CA GLY A 408 -22.75 -3.68 -33.17
C GLY A 408 -21.86 -3.55 -34.42
N PRO A 409 -20.52 -3.75 -34.34
CA PRO A 409 -19.75 -4.11 -35.53
C PRO A 409 -20.28 -5.45 -36.11
N GLN A 410 -20.07 -5.71 -37.41
CA GLN A 410 -20.52 -6.96 -38.04
C GLN A 410 -20.14 -8.18 -37.17
N PRO A 411 -21.05 -9.11 -36.87
CA PRO A 411 -20.74 -10.21 -35.98
C PRO A 411 -19.52 -10.99 -36.43
N ASP A 412 -18.64 -11.27 -35.48
CA ASP A 412 -17.45 -12.07 -35.69
C ASP A 412 -17.58 -13.35 -34.86
N CYS A 413 -18.26 -14.33 -35.45
CA CYS A 413 -18.48 -15.63 -34.81
C CYS A 413 -17.16 -16.33 -34.44
N ALA A 414 -16.08 -16.10 -35.19
CA ALA A 414 -14.79 -16.72 -34.88
C ALA A 414 -14.19 -16.12 -33.61
N GLN A 415 -14.22 -14.80 -33.46
CA GLN A 415 -13.79 -14.14 -32.22
C GLN A 415 -14.71 -14.48 -31.05
N ALA A 416 -16.03 -14.49 -31.25
CA ALA A 416 -16.98 -14.89 -30.21
C ALA A 416 -16.66 -16.28 -29.66
N ASN A 417 -16.49 -17.26 -30.54
CA ASN A 417 -16.16 -18.65 -30.18
C ASN A 417 -14.80 -18.76 -29.48
N GLY A 418 -13.81 -17.97 -29.90
CA GLY A 418 -12.51 -17.91 -29.21
C GLY A 418 -12.61 -17.40 -27.78
N TRP A 419 -13.43 -16.37 -27.53
CA TRP A 419 -13.66 -15.85 -26.18
C TRP A 419 -14.51 -16.79 -25.31
N TYR A 420 -15.53 -17.45 -25.89
CA TYR A 420 -16.28 -18.48 -25.20
C TYR A 420 -15.42 -19.66 -24.78
N ALA A 421 -14.51 -20.11 -25.64
CA ALA A 421 -13.57 -21.18 -25.29
C ALA A 421 -12.73 -20.82 -24.07
N LYS A 422 -12.10 -19.64 -24.06
CA LYS A 422 -11.32 -19.16 -22.90
C LYS A 422 -12.13 -19.11 -21.60
N ALA A 423 -13.35 -18.56 -21.65
CA ALA A 423 -14.21 -18.51 -20.47
C ALA A 423 -14.66 -19.91 -20.01
N ALA A 424 -14.98 -20.78 -20.96
CA ALA A 424 -15.46 -22.14 -20.70
C ALA A 424 -14.38 -23.03 -20.07
N GLU A 425 -13.13 -22.90 -20.53
CA GLU A 425 -11.94 -23.57 -19.97
C GLU A 425 -11.70 -23.19 -18.51
N GLN A 426 -12.02 -21.95 -18.12
CA GLN A 426 -11.97 -21.48 -16.74
C GLN A 426 -13.17 -21.90 -15.88
N GLY A 427 -14.11 -22.66 -16.44
CA GLY A 427 -15.28 -23.14 -15.68
C GLY A 427 -16.54 -22.29 -15.82
N HIS A 428 -16.56 -21.22 -16.64
CA HIS A 428 -17.74 -20.34 -16.74
C HIS A 428 -18.95 -21.07 -17.35
N ALA A 429 -19.96 -21.39 -16.54
CA ALA A 429 -21.08 -22.26 -16.92
C ALA A 429 -21.85 -21.81 -18.17
N LEU A 430 -22.13 -20.51 -18.31
CA LEU A 430 -22.83 -19.96 -19.48
C LEU A 430 -21.97 -20.05 -20.75
N ALA A 431 -20.64 -19.92 -20.62
CA ALA A 431 -19.74 -20.04 -21.76
C ALA A 431 -19.61 -21.50 -22.20
N GLN A 432 -19.54 -22.43 -21.25
CA GLN A 432 -19.58 -23.87 -21.51
C GLN A 432 -20.88 -24.27 -22.22
N PHE A 433 -22.04 -23.82 -21.72
CA PHE A 433 -23.31 -24.07 -22.40
C PHE A 433 -23.32 -23.47 -23.81
N THR A 434 -22.86 -22.24 -23.96
CA THR A 434 -22.82 -21.56 -25.27
C THR A 434 -21.92 -22.31 -26.24
N LEU A 435 -20.73 -22.72 -25.82
CA LEU A 435 -19.80 -23.48 -26.66
C LEU A 435 -20.36 -24.86 -27.03
N GLY A 436 -21.03 -25.53 -26.09
CA GLY A 436 -21.77 -26.77 -26.38
C GLY A 436 -22.84 -26.55 -27.47
N LEU A 437 -23.57 -25.45 -27.40
CA LEU A 437 -24.54 -25.06 -28.43
C LEU A 437 -23.89 -24.78 -29.78
N ARG A 438 -22.72 -24.14 -29.81
CA ARG A 438 -21.97 -23.86 -31.06
C ARG A 438 -21.53 -25.13 -31.76
N PHE A 439 -21.06 -26.13 -31.01
CA PHE A 439 -20.70 -27.44 -31.56
C PHE A 439 -21.93 -28.25 -31.97
N ASP A 440 -23.07 -28.12 -31.27
CA ASP A 440 -24.31 -28.82 -31.60
C ASP A 440 -24.94 -28.29 -32.89
N ASN A 441 -24.97 -26.96 -33.08
CA ASN A 441 -25.62 -26.32 -34.22
C ASN A 441 -24.67 -25.97 -35.39
N GLY A 442 -23.35 -26.07 -35.21
CA GLY A 442 -22.35 -25.72 -36.22
C GLY A 442 -22.17 -24.22 -36.48
N GLN A 443 -22.55 -23.35 -35.54
CA GLN A 443 -22.48 -21.89 -35.72
C GLN A 443 -21.05 -21.37 -35.49
N GLY A 444 -20.32 -21.13 -36.58
CA GLY A 444 -18.94 -20.62 -36.53
C GLY A 444 -17.92 -21.63 -36.02
N LEU A 445 -18.33 -22.89 -35.82
CA LEU A 445 -17.51 -24.07 -35.55
C LEU A 445 -18.03 -25.23 -36.40
N ALA A 446 -17.17 -26.21 -36.70
CA ALA A 446 -17.65 -27.45 -37.29
C ALA A 446 -18.59 -28.16 -36.30
N GLN A 447 -19.70 -28.70 -36.80
CA GLN A 447 -20.63 -29.46 -35.97
C GLN A 447 -19.93 -30.71 -35.42
N ASP A 448 -19.94 -30.86 -34.10
CA ASP A 448 -19.30 -31.97 -33.38
C ASP A 448 -20.10 -32.30 -32.12
N TYR A 449 -20.89 -33.37 -32.20
CA TYR A 449 -21.75 -33.76 -31.08
C TYR A 449 -20.97 -34.30 -29.88
N VAL A 450 -19.74 -34.80 -30.06
CA VAL A 450 -18.91 -35.26 -28.94
C VAL A 450 -18.43 -34.05 -28.13
N GLN A 451 -18.01 -32.99 -28.82
CA GLN A 451 -17.66 -31.73 -28.17
C GLN A 451 -18.88 -31.03 -27.57
N ALA A 452 -20.03 -31.05 -28.24
CA ALA A 452 -21.28 -30.53 -27.69
C ALA A 452 -21.64 -31.23 -26.37
N HIS A 453 -21.63 -32.57 -26.36
CA HIS A 453 -21.87 -33.36 -25.16
C HIS A 453 -20.86 -33.02 -24.05
N HIS A 454 -19.57 -32.93 -24.37
CA HIS A 454 -18.52 -32.59 -23.41
C HIS A 454 -18.79 -31.26 -22.69
N TRP A 455 -19.12 -30.21 -23.43
CA TRP A 455 -19.35 -28.89 -22.85
C TRP A 455 -20.69 -28.77 -22.14
N TYR A 456 -21.74 -29.40 -22.67
CA TYR A 456 -23.01 -29.50 -21.95
C TYR A 456 -22.87 -30.24 -20.62
N LEU A 457 -22.09 -31.33 -20.56
CA LEU A 457 -21.84 -32.08 -19.32
C LEU A 457 -21.21 -31.19 -18.24
N LYS A 458 -20.21 -30.39 -18.61
CA LYS A 458 -19.58 -29.43 -17.68
C LYS A 458 -20.55 -28.37 -17.18
N ALA A 459 -21.34 -27.75 -18.08
CA ALA A 459 -22.32 -26.74 -17.69
C ALA A 459 -23.46 -27.33 -16.83
N ALA A 460 -23.93 -28.52 -17.18
CA ALA A 460 -25.00 -29.22 -16.48
C ALA A 460 -24.59 -29.67 -15.07
N GLY A 461 -23.32 -30.07 -14.89
CA GLY A 461 -22.73 -30.36 -13.58
C GLY A 461 -22.69 -29.16 -12.63
N GLN A 462 -22.80 -27.95 -13.16
CA GLN A 462 -22.93 -26.69 -12.40
C GLN A 462 -24.39 -26.25 -12.22
N GLY A 463 -25.36 -27.11 -12.55
CA GLY A 463 -26.80 -26.81 -12.40
C GLY A 463 -27.43 -26.05 -13.57
N HIS A 464 -26.75 -25.89 -14.72
CA HIS A 464 -27.32 -25.17 -15.86
C HIS A 464 -28.49 -25.95 -16.50
N ALA A 465 -29.72 -25.55 -16.19
CA ALA A 465 -30.95 -26.29 -16.50
C ALA A 465 -31.11 -26.64 -18.00
N ARG A 466 -30.81 -25.70 -18.90
CA ARG A 466 -30.91 -25.95 -20.35
C ARG A 466 -29.82 -26.90 -20.86
N ALA A 467 -28.66 -26.94 -20.21
CA ALA A 467 -27.60 -27.90 -20.56
C ALA A 467 -28.00 -29.31 -20.12
N GLN A 468 -28.58 -29.44 -18.91
CA GLN A 468 -29.16 -30.69 -18.42
C GLN A 468 -30.25 -31.20 -19.39
N PHE A 469 -31.14 -30.32 -19.84
CA PHE A 469 -32.15 -30.68 -20.83
C PHE A 469 -31.52 -31.20 -22.13
N ASN A 470 -30.54 -30.49 -22.69
CA ASN A 470 -29.87 -30.90 -23.93
C ASN A 470 -29.14 -32.25 -23.77
N LEU A 471 -28.45 -32.50 -22.66
CA LEU A 471 -27.87 -33.82 -22.38
C LEU A 471 -28.93 -34.92 -22.33
N GLY A 472 -30.07 -34.63 -21.68
CA GLY A 472 -31.21 -35.52 -21.64
C GLY A 472 -31.68 -35.95 -23.02
N LEU A 473 -31.73 -35.00 -23.96
CA LEU A 473 -32.04 -35.31 -25.36
C LEU A 473 -30.92 -36.12 -26.04
N MET A 474 -29.65 -35.73 -25.87
CA MET A 474 -28.50 -36.42 -26.47
C MET A 474 -28.42 -37.90 -26.06
N PHE A 475 -28.60 -38.21 -24.77
CA PHE A 475 -28.65 -39.59 -24.26
C PHE A 475 -29.88 -40.37 -24.76
N MET A 476 -30.99 -39.69 -25.03
CA MET A 476 -32.21 -40.36 -25.50
C MET A 476 -32.09 -40.82 -26.94
N VAL A 477 -31.35 -40.10 -27.79
CA VAL A 477 -31.17 -40.44 -29.22
C VAL A 477 -29.78 -41.00 -29.56
N GLY A 478 -28.81 -40.92 -28.63
CA GLY A 478 -27.44 -41.36 -28.87
C GLY A 478 -26.61 -40.40 -29.73
N GLN A 479 -26.85 -39.09 -29.60
CA GLN A 479 -26.17 -38.05 -30.38
C GLN A 479 -24.90 -37.62 -29.65
N GLY A 480 -23.71 -37.88 -30.21
CA GLY A 480 -22.43 -37.54 -29.59
C GLY A 480 -22.05 -38.36 -28.34
N VAL A 481 -22.95 -39.24 -27.90
CA VAL A 481 -22.80 -40.15 -26.77
C VAL A 481 -23.58 -41.44 -27.05
N ARG A 482 -23.23 -42.55 -26.40
CA ARG A 482 -24.05 -43.77 -26.49
C ARG A 482 -25.43 -43.52 -25.90
N ALA A 483 -26.48 -43.96 -26.60
CA ALA A 483 -27.84 -43.85 -26.09
C ALA A 483 -27.99 -44.59 -24.75
N ASP A 484 -28.56 -43.92 -23.75
CA ASP A 484 -28.82 -44.43 -22.41
C ASP A 484 -30.08 -43.76 -21.85
N ILE A 485 -31.18 -44.51 -21.80
CA ILE A 485 -32.48 -43.98 -21.40
C ILE A 485 -32.54 -43.60 -19.91
N ALA A 486 -31.75 -44.25 -19.06
CA ALA A 486 -31.70 -43.95 -17.64
C ALA A 486 -30.94 -42.64 -17.39
N GLN A 487 -29.83 -42.41 -18.11
CA GLN A 487 -29.13 -41.11 -18.10
C GLN A 487 -30.01 -40.02 -18.70
N ALA A 488 -30.71 -40.29 -19.81
CA ALA A 488 -31.65 -39.34 -20.40
C ALA A 488 -32.71 -38.90 -19.38
N TRP A 489 -33.34 -39.85 -18.69
CA TRP A 489 -34.32 -39.58 -17.64
C TRP A 489 -33.72 -38.74 -16.51
N MET A 490 -32.52 -39.09 -16.03
CA MET A 490 -31.85 -38.40 -14.93
C MET A 490 -31.61 -36.92 -15.24
N TRP A 491 -31.02 -36.63 -16.40
CA TRP A 491 -30.74 -35.26 -16.82
C TRP A 491 -32.02 -34.44 -17.08
N LEU A 492 -33.06 -35.05 -17.65
CA LEU A 492 -34.36 -34.39 -17.84
C LEU A 492 -35.06 -34.09 -16.51
N ALA A 493 -34.93 -34.98 -15.53
CA ALA A 493 -35.52 -34.78 -14.21
C ALA A 493 -34.82 -33.63 -13.46
N MET A 494 -33.49 -33.56 -13.52
CA MET A 494 -32.74 -32.42 -12.98
C MET A 494 -33.10 -31.11 -13.69
N ALA A 495 -33.22 -31.12 -15.03
CA ALA A 495 -33.62 -29.94 -15.77
C ALA A 495 -35.01 -29.41 -15.36
N GLU A 496 -35.98 -30.32 -15.13
CA GLU A 496 -37.30 -29.97 -14.63
C GLU A 496 -37.24 -29.42 -13.19
N ARG A 497 -36.46 -30.05 -12.31
CA ARG A 497 -36.23 -29.57 -10.92
C ARG A 497 -35.61 -28.18 -10.91
N SER A 498 -34.70 -27.90 -11.84
CA SER A 498 -34.08 -26.59 -12.04
C SER A 498 -34.96 -25.61 -12.83
N GLY A 499 -36.25 -25.92 -13.03
CA GLY A 499 -37.26 -24.99 -13.56
C GLY A 499 -37.40 -24.97 -15.09
N TYR A 500 -36.74 -25.87 -15.83
CA TYR A 500 -36.88 -25.94 -17.28
C TYR A 500 -38.11 -26.76 -17.70
N ALA A 501 -39.28 -26.12 -17.68
CA ALA A 501 -40.58 -26.76 -17.87
C ALA A 501 -40.72 -27.62 -19.14
N ALA A 502 -40.00 -27.27 -20.23
CA ALA A 502 -40.01 -28.06 -21.45
C ALA A 502 -39.49 -29.50 -21.25
N ALA A 503 -38.69 -29.75 -20.22
CA ALA A 503 -38.18 -31.07 -19.86
C ALA A 503 -39.29 -32.07 -19.50
N GLY A 504 -40.39 -31.62 -18.86
CA GLY A 504 -41.41 -32.51 -18.30
C GLY A 504 -42.07 -33.44 -19.33
N ARG A 505 -42.29 -32.98 -20.58
CA ARG A 505 -42.79 -33.83 -21.66
C ARG A 505 -41.80 -34.94 -22.00
N TYR A 506 -40.53 -34.59 -22.15
CA TYR A 506 -39.48 -35.55 -22.52
C TYR A 506 -39.17 -36.50 -21.37
N LEU A 507 -39.27 -36.03 -20.13
CA LEU A 507 -39.12 -36.86 -18.94
C LEU A 507 -40.17 -37.98 -18.89
N LYS A 508 -41.44 -37.63 -19.14
CA LYS A 508 -42.53 -38.63 -19.24
C LYS A 508 -42.28 -39.64 -20.36
N ASN A 509 -41.80 -39.17 -21.51
CA ASN A 509 -41.45 -40.04 -22.63
C ASN A 509 -40.28 -40.97 -22.30
N ALA A 510 -39.26 -40.49 -21.59
CA ALA A 510 -38.14 -41.31 -21.14
C ALA A 510 -38.59 -42.36 -20.12
N ALA A 511 -39.42 -41.97 -19.15
CA ALA A 511 -39.98 -42.87 -18.16
C ALA A 511 -40.81 -44.01 -18.78
N ALA A 512 -41.57 -43.72 -19.84
CA ALA A 512 -42.36 -44.72 -20.57
C ALA A 512 -41.52 -45.76 -21.33
N ARG A 513 -40.23 -45.49 -21.54
CA ARG A 513 -39.27 -46.38 -22.21
C ARG A 513 -38.39 -47.17 -21.23
N MET A 514 -38.59 -46.98 -19.93
CA MET A 514 -37.87 -47.67 -18.87
C MET A 514 -38.74 -48.76 -18.25
N ASP A 515 -38.13 -49.85 -17.81
CA ASP A 515 -38.82 -50.81 -16.94
C ASP A 515 -38.99 -50.25 -15.52
N SER A 516 -39.80 -50.92 -14.71
CA SER A 516 -40.12 -50.49 -13.35
C SER A 516 -38.91 -50.44 -12.42
N ASN A 517 -37.92 -51.32 -12.61
CA ASN A 517 -36.72 -51.39 -11.78
C ASN A 517 -35.75 -50.26 -12.14
N GLN A 518 -35.56 -50.02 -13.43
CA GLN A 518 -34.76 -48.91 -13.95
C GLN A 518 -35.30 -47.56 -13.46
N LEU A 519 -36.63 -47.38 -13.50
CA LEU A 519 -37.27 -46.14 -13.07
C LEU A 519 -37.18 -45.93 -11.56
N ALA A 520 -37.36 -47.00 -10.77
CA ALA A 520 -37.22 -46.94 -9.31
C ALA A 520 -35.78 -46.55 -8.91
N LEU A 521 -34.77 -47.20 -9.49
CA LEU A 521 -33.37 -46.91 -9.24
C LEU A 521 -32.98 -45.48 -9.66
N ALA A 522 -33.52 -44.99 -10.78
CA ALA A 522 -33.25 -43.64 -11.24
C ALA A 522 -33.88 -42.59 -10.29
N ARG A 523 -35.07 -42.83 -9.75
CA ARG A 523 -35.69 -41.95 -8.74
C ARG A 523 -34.89 -41.90 -7.44
N GLU A 524 -34.48 -43.05 -6.93
CA GLU A 524 -33.63 -43.13 -5.73
C GLU A 524 -32.32 -42.35 -5.92
N ARG A 525 -31.66 -42.51 -7.07
CA ARG A 525 -30.44 -41.76 -7.39
C ARG A 525 -30.67 -40.24 -7.49
N LEU A 526 -31.82 -39.81 -8.01
CA LEU A 526 -32.16 -38.39 -8.11
C LEU A 526 -32.35 -37.76 -6.72
N GLU A 527 -32.92 -38.49 -5.76
CA GLU A 527 -33.10 -38.02 -4.38
C GLU A 527 -31.76 -37.80 -3.64
N LEU A 528 -30.73 -38.55 -4.02
CA LEU A 528 -29.38 -38.42 -3.47
C LEU A 528 -28.60 -37.22 -4.04
N LEU A 529 -29.10 -36.58 -5.10
CA LEU A 529 -28.47 -35.42 -5.71
C LEU A 529 -28.94 -34.12 -5.02
N PRO A 530 -28.02 -33.18 -4.73
CA PRO A 530 -28.36 -31.90 -4.12
C PRO A 530 -29.39 -31.14 -4.96
N SER A 531 -30.29 -30.44 -4.26
CA SER A 531 -31.42 -29.69 -4.83
C SER A 531 -31.04 -28.47 -5.61
#